data_AF-A0A7K0EUF3-F1
#
_entry.id   AF-A0A7K0EUF3-F1
#
_cell.length_a   1.000
_cell.length_b   1.000
_cell.length_c   1.000
_cell.angle_alpha   90.00
_cell.angle_beta   90.00
_cell.angle_gamma   90.00
#
_symmetry.space_group_name_H-M   'P 1'
#
loop_
_entity.id
_entity.type
_entity.pdbx_description
1 polymer ?
#
loop_
_entity_poly.entity_id
_entity_poly.type
_entity_poly.pdbx_seq_one_letter_code
_entity_poly.pdbx_strand_id
1 'polypeptide(L)'
;MVTEIVRYEQHDTNQQEINRQTFGYETGRLASYTDQNPDRALSFKFKYVGGKVAYAYTADHSTVLNFDYDQFERIEKASLLVNNKEQTVFSLNYESPDRTTRLTGLVETRILLPANSSIISRTFQFSYQEIAGKTEDLVIQTVQNAYKDGSRTEEEFDFDLSAQNHSPYYDSGQTIVFALLALTNPNEVEIARYLQRFDCQSVTHEIMNTGGNRSLREYSQFTTDFDGNYNPIRSSQQTTITIPTDSPNRYYQQTFQFNCVE
;
A
#
# COMPACT_ATOMS: atom_id res chain seq x y z
N MET A 1 2.51 -16.77 5.63
CA MET A 1 2.71 -15.30 5.62
C MET A 1 3.49 -14.91 4.37
N VAL A 2 3.19 -13.77 3.73
CA VAL A 2 4.06 -13.28 2.64
C VAL A 2 5.40 -12.84 3.21
N THR A 3 6.48 -13.41 2.67
CA THR A 3 7.87 -13.12 3.06
C THR A 3 8.63 -12.39 1.96
N GLU A 4 8.15 -12.49 0.72
CA GLU A 4 8.74 -11.77 -0.40
C GLU A 4 7.69 -11.51 -1.49
N ILE A 5 7.80 -10.35 -2.13
CA ILE A 5 7.07 -9.98 -3.33
C ILE A 5 8.10 -9.47 -4.33
N VAL A 6 8.15 -10.07 -5.50
CA VAL A 6 9.00 -9.62 -6.61
C VAL A 6 8.12 -9.18 -7.75
N ARG A 7 8.26 -7.92 -8.16
CA ARG A 7 7.55 -7.34 -9.29
C ARG A 7 8.48 -7.30 -10.50
N TYR A 8 8.00 -7.88 -11.58
CA TYR A 8 8.62 -7.87 -12.88
C TYR A 8 7.78 -7.05 -13.86
N GLU A 9 8.45 -6.22 -14.64
CA GLU A 9 7.87 -5.58 -15.82
C GLU A 9 8.29 -6.35 -17.07
N GLN A 10 7.35 -6.53 -18.00
CA GLN A 10 7.64 -7.19 -19.26
C GLN A 10 8.06 -6.15 -20.31
N HIS A 11 9.30 -6.28 -20.79
CA HIS A 11 9.85 -5.53 -21.92
C HIS A 11 10.13 -6.51 -23.06
N ASP A 12 9.28 -6.48 -24.09
CA ASP A 12 9.29 -7.44 -25.20
C ASP A 12 9.21 -8.91 -24.72
N THR A 13 10.30 -9.67 -24.92
CA THR A 13 10.44 -11.09 -24.52
C THR A 13 11.16 -11.27 -23.18
N ASN A 14 11.67 -10.19 -22.58
CA ASN A 14 12.43 -10.24 -21.34
C ASN A 14 11.59 -9.71 -20.15
N GLN A 15 11.71 -10.37 -19.01
CA GLN A 15 11.19 -9.87 -17.74
C GLN A 15 12.31 -9.16 -16.98
N GLN A 16 12.06 -7.93 -16.55
CA GLN A 16 12.98 -7.16 -15.72
C GLN A 16 12.37 -6.99 -14.32
N GLU A 17 13.14 -7.33 -13.29
CA GLU A 17 12.77 -7.01 -11.91
C GLU A 17 12.78 -5.48 -11.73
N ILE A 18 11.64 -4.93 -11.33
CA ILE A 18 11.48 -3.49 -11.08
C ILE A 18 11.29 -3.19 -9.60
N ASN A 19 10.90 -4.18 -8.80
CA ASN A 19 10.75 -4.03 -7.36
C ASN A 19 10.84 -5.38 -6.63
N ARG A 20 11.41 -5.36 -5.43
CA ARG A 20 11.43 -6.48 -4.50
C ARG A 20 11.15 -6.00 -3.10
N GLN A 21 10.07 -6.50 -2.51
CA GLN A 21 9.75 -6.31 -1.10
C GLN A 21 10.03 -7.59 -0.35
N THR A 22 10.64 -7.50 0.83
CA THR A 22 10.92 -8.65 1.69
C THR A 22 10.46 -8.36 3.10
N PHE A 23 9.74 -9.31 3.69
CA PHE A 23 9.15 -9.25 5.01
C PHE A 23 9.77 -10.37 5.84
N GLY A 24 10.65 -10.00 6.77
CA GLY A 24 11.29 -10.94 7.68
C GLY A 24 10.49 -11.03 8.98
N TYR A 25 10.14 -12.24 9.41
CA TYR A 25 9.42 -12.46 10.66
C TYR A 25 10.28 -13.24 11.66
N GLU A 26 10.19 -12.85 12.93
CA GLU A 26 10.77 -13.58 14.06
C GLU A 26 9.64 -13.87 15.06
N THR A 27 9.42 -15.15 15.38
CA THR A 27 8.37 -15.57 16.35
C THR A 27 6.97 -15.03 16.01
N GLY A 28 6.62 -14.98 14.72
CA GLY A 28 5.32 -14.47 14.24
C GLY A 28 5.17 -12.95 14.26
N ARG A 29 6.27 -12.20 14.45
CA ARG A 29 6.29 -10.73 14.42
C ARG A 29 7.20 -10.24 13.30
N LEU A 30 6.80 -9.14 12.66
CA LEU A 30 7.61 -8.50 11.63
C LEU A 30 8.92 -7.96 12.23
N ALA A 31 10.04 -8.59 11.91
CA ALA A 31 11.37 -8.24 12.40
C ALA A 31 12.13 -7.32 11.43
N SER A 32 11.88 -7.45 10.13
CA SER A 32 12.46 -6.59 9.11
C SER A 32 11.56 -6.40 7.89
N TYR A 33 11.73 -5.27 7.22
CA TYR A 33 11.11 -4.95 5.94
C TYR A 33 12.17 -4.37 5.02
N THR A 34 12.28 -4.89 3.81
CA THR A 34 13.09 -4.26 2.76
C THR A 34 12.22 -3.97 1.55
N ASP A 35 12.49 -2.86 0.90
CA ASP A 35 11.90 -2.47 -0.38
C ASP A 35 13.05 -2.00 -1.27
N GLN A 36 13.27 -2.74 -2.35
CA GLN A 36 14.35 -2.50 -3.29
C GLN A 36 13.78 -2.28 -4.69
N ASN A 37 14.14 -1.17 -5.31
CA ASN A 37 13.91 -0.87 -6.71
C ASN A 37 15.19 -0.24 -7.29
N PRO A 38 15.28 -0.03 -8.62
CA PRO A 38 16.48 0.54 -9.24
C PRO A 38 16.92 1.90 -8.69
N ASP A 39 15.97 2.70 -8.18
CA ASP A 39 16.23 4.08 -7.73
C ASP A 39 16.46 4.16 -6.21
N ARG A 40 16.06 3.13 -5.45
CA ARG A 40 16.05 3.16 -3.99
C ARG A 40 16.11 1.76 -3.39
N ALA A 41 16.90 1.64 -2.34
CA ALA A 41 16.81 0.55 -1.38
C ALA A 41 16.43 1.11 0.00
N LEU A 42 15.41 0.54 0.61
CA LEU A 42 14.92 0.85 1.93
C LEU A 42 14.99 -0.42 2.77
N SER A 43 15.52 -0.31 3.99
CA SER A 43 15.59 -1.44 4.92
C SER A 43 15.27 -0.96 6.32
N PHE A 44 14.19 -1.48 6.88
CA PHE A 44 13.74 -1.24 8.24
C PHE A 44 13.87 -2.49 9.09
N LYS A 45 14.29 -2.31 10.34
CA LYS A 45 14.17 -3.27 11.44
C LYS A 45 13.13 -2.76 12.43
N PHE A 46 12.47 -3.66 13.14
CA PHE A 46 11.42 -3.29 14.09
C PHE A 46 11.89 -3.50 15.52
N LYS A 47 11.62 -2.52 16.38
CA LYS A 47 11.76 -2.70 17.83
C LYS A 47 10.39 -2.81 18.48
N TYR A 48 10.22 -3.88 19.25
CA TYR A 48 9.01 -4.10 20.02
C TYR A 48 9.17 -3.70 21.48
N VAL A 49 8.17 -3.02 22.03
CA VAL A 49 8.04 -2.71 23.46
C VAL A 49 6.61 -3.03 23.88
N GLY A 50 6.43 -3.86 24.91
CA GLY A 50 5.10 -4.26 25.36
C GLY A 50 4.25 -4.95 24.28
N GLY A 51 4.89 -5.64 23.32
CA GLY A 51 4.21 -6.29 22.20
C GLY A 51 3.80 -5.37 21.05
N LYS A 52 4.07 -4.07 21.14
CA LYS A 52 3.79 -3.05 20.11
C LYS A 52 5.07 -2.67 19.39
N VAL A 53 4.96 -2.26 18.12
CA VAL A 53 6.09 -1.69 17.39
C VAL A 53 6.34 -0.29 17.94
N ALA A 54 7.42 -0.11 18.70
CA ALA A 54 7.76 1.21 19.24
C ALA A 54 8.33 2.12 18.14
N TYR A 55 9.17 1.55 17.29
CA TYR A 55 9.70 2.22 16.11
C TYR A 55 10.24 1.20 15.09
N ALA A 56 10.19 1.58 13.82
CA ALA A 56 10.92 0.94 12.74
C ALA A 56 12.13 1.80 12.39
N TYR A 57 13.30 1.23 12.18
CA TYR A 57 14.53 2.00 11.97
C TYR A 57 15.44 1.35 10.92
N THR A 58 16.16 2.19 10.19
CA THR A 58 17.29 1.76 9.35
C THR A 58 18.46 1.34 10.22
N ALA A 59 19.34 0.46 9.72
CA ALA A 59 20.43 -0.11 10.52
C ALA A 59 21.36 0.96 11.13
N ASP A 60 21.59 2.06 10.41
CA ASP A 60 22.39 3.21 10.84
C ASP A 60 21.60 4.23 11.69
N HIS A 61 20.30 3.98 11.93
CA HIS A 61 19.37 4.85 12.64
C HIS A 61 19.21 6.24 12.00
N SER A 62 19.63 6.41 10.75
CA SER A 62 19.47 7.66 10.01
C SER A 62 17.99 7.91 9.70
N THR A 63 17.22 6.86 9.47
CA THR A 63 15.78 6.92 9.22
C THR A 63 15.02 6.10 10.27
N VAL A 64 14.01 6.69 10.88
CA VAL A 64 13.19 6.08 11.92
C VAL A 64 11.72 6.41 11.67
N LEU A 65 10.84 5.42 11.71
CA LEU A 65 9.40 5.58 11.76
C LEU A 65 8.94 5.31 13.21
N ASN A 66 8.54 6.36 13.90
CA ASN A 66 7.98 6.28 15.26
C ASN A 66 6.48 6.09 15.21
N PHE A 67 5.92 5.41 16.20
CA PHE A 67 4.48 5.15 16.29
C PHE A 67 3.92 5.62 17.63
N ASP A 68 2.87 6.42 17.60
CA ASP A 68 2.06 6.76 18.75
C ASP A 68 0.77 5.94 18.70
N TYR A 69 0.38 5.42 19.86
CA TYR A 69 -0.77 4.56 20.01
C TYR A 69 -1.87 5.26 20.81
N ASP A 70 -3.12 5.07 20.39
CA ASP A 70 -4.28 5.54 21.14
C ASP A 70 -4.56 4.66 22.38
N GLN A 71 -5.60 5.05 23.12
CA GLN A 71 -6.10 4.31 24.28
C GLN A 71 -6.62 2.89 23.96
N PHE A 72 -6.86 2.57 22.69
CA PHE A 72 -7.28 1.25 22.22
C PHE A 72 -6.11 0.42 21.67
N GLU A 73 -4.88 0.90 21.87
CA GLU A 73 -3.65 0.25 21.42
C GLU A 73 -3.49 0.16 19.90
N ARG A 74 -4.09 1.11 19.16
CA ARG A 74 -3.96 1.22 17.70
C ARG A 74 -3.02 2.37 17.35
N ILE A 75 -2.32 2.27 16.23
CA ILE A 75 -1.45 3.37 15.77
C ILE A 75 -2.36 4.55 15.40
N GLU A 76 -2.28 5.65 16.12
CA GLU A 76 -3.03 6.89 15.82
C GLU A 76 -2.18 7.85 14.99
N LYS A 77 -0.87 7.85 15.24
CA LYS A 77 0.09 8.67 14.53
C LYS A 77 1.35 7.88 14.23
N ALA A 78 1.98 8.14 13.09
CA ALA A 78 3.33 7.72 12.83
C ALA A 78 4.17 8.87 12.28
N SER A 79 5.44 8.95 12.65
CA SER A 79 6.34 10.03 12.24
C SER A 79 7.59 9.44 11.59
N LEU A 80 7.80 9.74 10.31
CA LEU A 80 9.03 9.45 9.59
C LEU A 80 10.06 10.54 9.89
N LEU A 81 11.14 10.15 10.55
CA LEU A 81 12.28 10.97 10.93
C LEU A 81 13.47 10.59 10.05
N VAL A 82 14.16 11.57 9.49
CA VAL A 82 15.45 11.40 8.82
C VAL A 82 16.47 12.31 9.50
N ASN A 83 17.55 11.73 10.02
CA ASN A 83 18.57 12.39 10.83
C ASN A 83 17.96 13.21 11.97
N ASN A 84 17.02 12.60 12.71
CA ASN A 84 16.23 13.20 13.79
C ASN A 84 15.38 14.41 13.40
N LYS A 85 15.14 14.63 12.10
CA LYS A 85 14.23 15.67 11.60
C LYS A 85 12.98 15.01 11.03
N GLU A 86 11.82 15.44 11.50
CA GLU A 86 10.55 14.94 11.02
C GLU A 86 10.36 15.33 9.55
N GLN A 87 10.20 14.33 8.69
CA GLN A 87 9.99 14.49 7.25
C GLN A 87 8.52 14.38 6.91
N THR A 88 7.84 13.40 7.50
CA THR A 88 6.47 13.05 7.17
C THR A 88 5.75 12.58 8.43
N VAL A 89 4.50 12.99 8.56
CA VAL A 89 3.60 12.57 9.62
C VAL A 89 2.42 11.86 9.00
N PHE A 90 2.04 10.74 9.59
CA PHE A 90 0.87 9.97 9.25
C PHE A 90 -0.13 10.07 10.39
N SER A 91 -1.39 10.38 10.08
CA SER A 91 -2.51 10.33 11.03
C SER A 91 -3.52 9.30 10.58
N LEU A 92 -3.92 8.41 11.50
CA LEU A 92 -4.77 7.26 11.20
C LEU A 92 -6.13 7.44 11.87
N ASN A 93 -7.20 7.23 11.09
CA ASN A 93 -8.57 7.37 11.54
C ASN A 93 -9.28 6.02 11.49
N TYR A 94 -10.03 5.71 12.53
CA TYR A 94 -10.72 4.44 12.69
C TYR A 94 -12.24 4.66 12.82
N GLU A 95 -13.04 3.70 12.37
CA GLU A 95 -14.50 3.81 12.35
C GLU A 95 -15.13 3.99 13.73
N SER A 96 -14.58 3.36 14.77
CA SER A 96 -15.12 3.36 16.12
C SER A 96 -14.03 3.34 17.20
N PRO A 97 -14.35 3.60 18.47
CA PRO A 97 -13.42 3.44 19.59
C PRO A 97 -13.29 1.97 20.04
N ASP A 98 -12.93 1.08 19.11
CA ASP A 98 -12.69 -0.35 19.35
C ASP A 98 -11.33 -0.76 18.79
N ARG A 99 -10.62 -1.63 19.52
CA ARG A 99 -9.32 -2.17 19.12
C ARG A 99 -9.39 -2.93 17.79
N THR A 100 -10.50 -3.58 17.49
CA THR A 100 -10.65 -4.41 16.27
C THR A 100 -11.32 -3.69 15.11
N THR A 101 -11.60 -2.40 15.25
CA THR A 101 -12.27 -1.65 14.18
C THR A 101 -11.34 -1.28 13.04
N ARG A 102 -11.94 -0.95 11.90
CA ARG A 102 -11.23 -0.75 10.66
C ARG A 102 -10.67 0.66 10.55
N LEU A 103 -9.59 0.77 9.80
CA LEU A 103 -9.02 2.05 9.39
C LEU A 103 -9.93 2.64 8.31
N THR A 104 -10.51 3.80 8.55
CA THR A 104 -11.37 4.49 7.57
C THR A 104 -10.63 5.58 6.82
N GLY A 105 -9.48 6.01 7.34
CA GLY A 105 -8.62 6.93 6.61
C GLY A 105 -7.21 7.03 7.16
N LEU A 106 -6.33 7.51 6.30
CA LEU A 106 -4.93 7.78 6.60
C LEU A 106 -4.54 9.10 5.96
N VAL A 107 -3.89 9.98 6.70
CA VAL A 107 -3.42 11.28 6.20
C VAL A 107 -1.90 11.30 6.27
N GLU A 108 -1.23 11.32 5.12
CA GLU A 108 0.20 11.62 4.97
C GLU A 108 0.37 13.14 4.86
N THR A 109 1.18 13.75 5.73
CA THR A 109 1.57 15.16 5.66
C THR A 109 3.09 15.25 5.60
N ARG A 110 3.62 15.84 4.51
CA ARG A 110 5.06 16.04 4.32
C ARG A 110 5.48 17.39 4.87
N ILE A 111 6.28 17.36 5.92
CA ILE A 111 6.87 18.55 6.56
C ILE A 111 8.04 19.06 5.73
N LEU A 112 8.86 18.12 5.23
CA LEU A 112 9.96 18.40 4.32
C LEU A 112 9.69 17.69 3.00
N LEU A 113 9.60 18.48 1.94
CA LEU A 113 9.40 17.96 0.60
C LEU A 113 10.72 17.39 0.05
N PRO A 114 10.74 16.14 -0.43
CA PRO A 114 11.82 15.65 -1.27
C PRO A 114 12.04 16.61 -2.45
N ALA A 115 13.29 16.77 -2.90
CA ALA A 115 13.68 17.77 -3.92
C ALA A 115 12.86 17.70 -5.22
N ASN A 116 12.28 16.55 -5.55
CA ASN A 116 11.50 16.30 -6.76
C ASN A 116 10.00 16.04 -6.50
N SER A 117 9.49 16.34 -5.31
CA SER A 117 8.07 16.14 -4.96
C SER A 117 7.33 17.47 -4.91
N SER A 118 6.20 17.54 -5.63
CA SER A 118 5.22 18.62 -5.52
C SER A 118 4.09 18.33 -4.54
N ILE A 119 3.87 17.06 -4.19
CA ILE A 119 2.82 16.62 -3.26
C ILE A 119 3.24 16.97 -1.82
N ILE A 120 2.40 17.74 -1.12
CA ILE A 120 2.58 18.12 0.29
C ILE A 120 1.80 17.24 1.24
N SER A 121 0.70 16.64 0.80
CA SER A 121 -0.08 15.71 1.60
C SER A 121 -0.91 14.77 0.73
N ARG A 122 -1.23 13.61 1.29
CA ARG A 122 -2.19 12.66 0.73
C ARG A 122 -3.21 12.28 1.78
N THR A 123 -4.47 12.30 1.42
CA THR A 123 -5.55 11.79 2.27
C THR A 123 -6.14 10.56 1.61
N PHE A 124 -5.96 9.42 2.25
CA PHE A 124 -6.54 8.15 1.87
C PHE A 124 -7.82 7.94 2.66
N GLN A 125 -8.89 7.56 1.96
CA GLN A 125 -10.17 7.17 2.54
C GLN A 125 -10.50 5.77 2.06
N PHE A 126 -10.98 4.93 2.98
CA PHE A 126 -11.26 3.52 2.71
C PHE A 126 -12.73 3.23 2.90
N SER A 127 -13.34 2.60 1.90
CA SER A 127 -14.71 2.10 1.99
C SER A 127 -14.73 0.58 1.99
N TYR A 128 -15.62 0.04 2.81
CA TYR A 128 -15.76 -1.39 3.06
C TYR A 128 -17.12 -1.87 2.56
N GLN A 129 -17.14 -3.10 2.07
CA GLN A 129 -18.37 -3.77 1.66
C GLN A 129 -18.31 -5.24 2.06
N GLU A 130 -19.47 -5.82 2.35
CA GLU A 130 -19.61 -7.25 2.63
C GLU A 130 -19.21 -8.10 1.42
N ILE A 131 -18.22 -8.96 1.63
CA ILE A 131 -17.74 -10.01 0.73
C ILE A 131 -18.11 -11.37 1.33
N ALA A 132 -18.43 -12.34 0.47
CA ALA A 132 -18.81 -13.71 0.85
C ALA A 132 -20.02 -13.82 1.80
N GLY A 133 -20.89 -12.80 1.85
CA GLY A 133 -22.11 -12.79 2.65
C GLY A 133 -21.92 -12.63 4.16
N LYS A 134 -20.68 -12.39 4.64
CA LYS A 134 -20.36 -12.30 6.09
C LYS A 134 -19.13 -11.48 6.46
N THR A 135 -18.22 -11.18 5.53
CA THR A 135 -16.94 -10.52 5.85
C THR A 135 -16.81 -9.24 5.06
N GLU A 136 -16.86 -8.10 5.73
CA GLU A 136 -16.59 -6.86 5.03
C GLU A 136 -15.08 -6.68 4.82
N ASP A 137 -14.73 -6.22 3.62
CA ASP A 137 -13.35 -5.94 3.22
C ASP A 137 -13.28 -4.64 2.40
N LEU A 138 -12.07 -4.11 2.23
CA LEU A 138 -11.82 -2.84 1.57
C LEU A 138 -12.02 -2.98 0.05
N VAL A 139 -13.09 -2.36 -0.45
CA VAL A 139 -13.47 -2.38 -1.87
C VAL A 139 -13.21 -1.07 -2.60
N ILE A 140 -13.06 0.05 -1.89
CA ILE A 140 -12.71 1.33 -2.50
C ILE A 140 -11.64 2.04 -1.68
N GLN A 141 -10.68 2.64 -2.38
CA GLN A 141 -9.76 3.63 -1.83
C GLN A 141 -9.88 4.92 -2.63
N THR A 142 -10.13 6.03 -1.94
CA THR A 142 -10.02 7.37 -2.52
C THR A 142 -8.77 8.04 -1.99
N VAL A 143 -7.98 8.65 -2.88
CA VAL A 143 -6.76 9.39 -2.55
C VAL A 143 -6.90 10.82 -3.02
N GLN A 144 -6.83 11.76 -2.08
CA GLN A 144 -6.75 13.18 -2.38
C GLN A 144 -5.29 13.62 -2.25
N ASN A 145 -4.66 13.96 -3.37
CA ASN A 145 -3.32 14.53 -3.40
C ASN A 145 -3.43 16.06 -3.37
N ALA A 146 -2.75 16.68 -2.40
CA ALA A 146 -2.60 18.14 -2.35
C ALA A 146 -1.18 18.54 -2.74
N TYR A 147 -1.07 19.54 -3.61
CA TYR A 147 0.20 19.99 -4.17
C TYR A 147 0.64 21.34 -3.59
N LYS A 148 1.95 21.61 -3.67
CA LYS A 148 2.58 22.84 -3.17
C LYS A 148 2.01 24.12 -3.80
N ASP A 149 1.53 24.03 -5.05
CA ASP A 149 0.89 25.14 -5.76
C ASP A 149 -0.57 25.39 -5.35
N GLY A 150 -1.10 24.60 -4.41
CA GLY A 150 -2.47 24.67 -3.93
C GLY A 150 -3.48 23.87 -4.75
N SER A 151 -3.07 23.28 -5.87
CA SER A 151 -3.91 22.38 -6.65
C SER A 151 -4.17 21.06 -5.90
N ARG A 152 -5.19 20.33 -6.37
CA ARG A 152 -5.58 19.01 -5.83
C ARG A 152 -5.98 18.08 -6.95
N THR A 153 -5.68 16.79 -6.77
CA THR A 153 -6.25 15.70 -7.57
C THR A 153 -6.94 14.72 -6.65
N GLU A 154 -7.98 14.08 -7.17
CA GLU A 154 -8.65 12.97 -6.52
C GLU A 154 -8.52 11.74 -7.40
N GLU A 155 -8.14 10.63 -6.78
CA GLU A 155 -7.92 9.35 -7.41
C GLU A 155 -8.79 8.34 -6.70
N GLU A 156 -9.60 7.60 -7.44
CA GLU A 156 -10.44 6.54 -6.90
C GLU A 156 -9.97 5.19 -7.43
N PHE A 157 -9.83 4.23 -6.52
CA PHE A 157 -9.50 2.85 -6.81
C PHE A 157 -10.67 1.98 -6.35
N ASP A 158 -11.35 1.35 -7.30
CA ASP A 158 -12.44 0.39 -7.07
C ASP A 158 -11.92 -1.03 -7.30
N PHE A 159 -12.02 -1.88 -6.28
CA PHE A 159 -11.46 -3.22 -6.23
C PHE A 159 -12.56 -4.28 -6.32
N ASP A 160 -12.44 -5.16 -7.30
CA ASP A 160 -13.22 -6.39 -7.39
C ASP A 160 -12.49 -7.52 -6.66
N LEU A 161 -13.11 -8.07 -5.62
CA LEU A 161 -12.48 -9.02 -4.70
C LEU A 161 -13.02 -10.44 -4.85
N SER A 162 -12.11 -11.42 -4.84
CA SER A 162 -12.45 -12.83 -4.80
C SER A 162 -12.67 -13.31 -3.37
N ALA A 163 -13.93 -13.61 -3.03
CA ALA A 163 -14.30 -14.24 -1.77
C ALA A 163 -13.67 -15.63 -1.53
N GLN A 164 -13.04 -16.24 -2.54
CA GLN A 164 -12.53 -17.60 -2.49
C GLN A 164 -11.06 -17.68 -2.10
N ASN A 165 -10.30 -16.59 -2.26
CA ASN A 165 -8.85 -16.62 -2.14
C ASN A 165 -8.33 -15.52 -1.22
N HIS A 166 -7.17 -15.77 -0.63
CA HIS A 166 -6.51 -14.83 0.26
C HIS A 166 -5.75 -13.77 -0.53
N SER A 167 -5.83 -12.52 -0.06
CA SER A 167 -4.82 -11.50 -0.35
C SER A 167 -3.44 -12.00 0.08
N PRO A 168 -2.34 -11.56 -0.56
CA PRO A 168 -0.99 -11.78 -0.05
C PRO A 168 -0.81 -11.35 1.42
N TYR A 169 -1.69 -10.46 1.90
CA TYR A 169 -1.65 -9.86 3.23
C TYR A 169 -2.77 -10.33 4.17
N TYR A 170 -3.53 -11.39 3.82
CA TYR A 170 -4.72 -11.87 4.54
C TYR A 170 -4.54 -12.06 6.05
N ASP A 171 -3.35 -12.51 6.49
CA ASP A 171 -3.03 -12.79 7.90
C ASP A 171 -1.83 -11.99 8.40
N SER A 172 -1.62 -10.82 7.81
CA SER A 172 -0.56 -9.91 8.24
C SER A 172 -1.06 -9.12 9.46
N GLY A 173 -0.73 -9.60 10.67
CA GLY A 173 -1.00 -8.88 11.92
C GLY A 173 -0.32 -7.49 12.00
N GLN A 174 0.44 -7.10 10.99
CA GLN A 174 1.18 -5.83 10.87
C GLN A 174 0.86 -5.09 9.55
N THR A 175 -0.29 -5.38 8.95
CA THR A 175 -0.74 -4.81 7.66
C THR A 175 -0.69 -3.27 7.62
N ILE A 176 -1.07 -2.61 8.73
CA ILE A 176 -0.99 -1.15 8.82
C ILE A 176 0.46 -0.64 8.81
N VAL A 177 1.38 -1.41 9.37
CA VAL A 177 2.81 -1.08 9.36
C VAL A 177 3.35 -1.21 7.93
N PHE A 178 2.91 -2.23 7.17
CA PHE A 178 3.25 -2.35 5.74
C PHE A 178 2.74 -1.17 4.93
N ALA A 179 1.49 -0.76 5.13
CA ALA A 179 0.94 0.43 4.48
C ALA A 179 1.79 1.68 4.78
N LEU A 180 2.15 1.90 6.05
CA LEU A 180 2.99 3.05 6.43
C LEU A 180 4.39 2.98 5.81
N LEU A 181 4.99 1.80 5.74
CA LEU A 181 6.30 1.60 5.10
C LEU A 181 6.23 1.85 3.60
N ALA A 182 5.18 1.37 2.93
CA ALA A 182 4.95 1.60 1.52
C ALA A 182 4.76 3.10 1.24
N LEU A 183 4.10 3.85 2.12
CA LEU A 183 3.99 5.32 2.00
C LEU A 183 5.28 6.07 2.23
N THR A 184 6.26 5.48 2.92
CA THR A 184 7.62 6.09 2.93
C THR A 184 8.27 6.05 1.55
N ASN A 185 7.71 5.27 0.60
CA ASN A 185 8.00 5.34 -0.82
C ASN A 185 7.12 6.40 -1.49
N PRO A 186 7.71 7.45 -2.12
CA PRO A 186 6.92 8.52 -2.72
C PRO A 186 6.08 8.06 -3.91
N ASN A 187 6.30 6.85 -4.46
CA ASN A 187 5.60 6.34 -5.63
C ASN A 187 4.40 5.44 -5.30
N GLU A 188 4.19 5.06 -4.04
CA GLU A 188 3.06 4.20 -3.69
C GLU A 188 1.79 5.02 -3.45
N VAL A 189 0.74 4.69 -4.20
CA VAL A 189 -0.61 5.23 -4.01
C VAL A 189 -1.65 4.16 -3.68
N GLU A 190 -1.34 2.87 -3.86
CA GLU A 190 -2.30 1.76 -3.73
C GLU A 190 -2.19 1.03 -2.38
N ILE A 191 -2.24 1.78 -1.27
CA ILE A 191 -2.01 1.21 0.07
C ILE A 191 -3.10 0.23 0.53
N ALA A 192 -4.29 0.32 -0.08
CA ALA A 192 -5.39 -0.60 0.14
C ALA A 192 -5.00 -2.07 0.00
N ARG A 193 -4.07 -2.41 -0.92
CA ARG A 193 -3.62 -3.80 -1.09
C ARG A 193 -3.09 -4.40 0.20
N TYR A 194 -2.27 -3.65 0.96
CA TYR A 194 -1.73 -4.14 2.23
C TYR A 194 -2.84 -4.39 3.26
N LEU A 195 -3.96 -3.65 3.16
CA LEU A 195 -5.10 -3.68 4.07
C LEU A 195 -6.15 -4.74 3.74
N GLN A 196 -6.17 -5.24 2.50
CA GLN A 196 -7.16 -6.19 2.01
C GLN A 196 -6.92 -7.61 2.53
N ARG A 197 -8.02 -8.31 2.79
CA ARG A 197 -8.06 -9.70 3.20
C ARG A 197 -8.24 -10.63 2.00
N PHE A 198 -9.09 -10.26 1.06
CA PHE A 198 -9.37 -11.08 -0.11
C PHE A 198 -8.49 -10.71 -1.30
N ASP A 199 -8.25 -11.68 -2.18
CA ASP A 199 -7.52 -11.46 -3.43
C ASP A 199 -8.26 -10.46 -4.32
N CYS A 200 -7.49 -9.60 -5.01
CA CYS A 200 -8.03 -8.62 -5.95
C CYS A 200 -8.02 -9.19 -7.36
N GLN A 201 -9.21 -9.35 -7.97
CA GLN A 201 -9.38 -9.85 -9.33
C GLN A 201 -9.22 -8.75 -10.37
N SER A 202 -9.67 -7.54 -10.04
CA SER A 202 -9.43 -6.36 -10.85
C SER A 202 -9.47 -5.07 -10.02
N VAL A 203 -8.78 -4.04 -10.49
CA VAL A 203 -8.88 -2.69 -9.96
C VAL A 203 -9.16 -1.70 -11.09
N THR A 204 -10.12 -0.82 -10.87
CA THR A 204 -10.32 0.38 -11.70
C THR A 204 -9.76 1.57 -10.95
N HIS A 205 -8.75 2.21 -11.51
CA HIS A 205 -8.21 3.48 -11.05
C HIS A 205 -8.72 4.62 -11.94
N GLU A 206 -9.39 5.61 -11.35
CA GLU A 206 -9.87 6.80 -12.05
C GLU A 206 -9.28 8.07 -11.44
N ILE A 207 -8.69 8.93 -12.27
CA ILE A 207 -8.27 10.27 -11.86
C ILE A 207 -9.40 11.23 -12.21
N MET A 208 -9.91 11.89 -11.19
CA MET A 208 -10.96 12.90 -11.30
C MET A 208 -10.36 14.29 -11.10
N ASN A 209 -10.75 15.22 -11.96
CA ASN A 209 -10.49 16.62 -11.70
C ASN A 209 -11.49 17.17 -10.66
N THR A 210 -11.20 18.34 -10.12
CA THR A 210 -12.03 19.01 -9.09
C THR A 210 -13.45 19.37 -9.57
N GLY A 211 -13.76 19.23 -10.86
CA GLY A 211 -15.09 19.39 -11.43
C GLY A 211 -15.85 18.08 -11.66
N GLY A 212 -15.30 16.93 -11.24
CA GLY A 212 -15.90 15.60 -11.41
C GLY A 212 -15.72 15.00 -12.81
N ASN A 213 -14.96 15.64 -13.70
CA ASN A 213 -14.66 15.08 -15.01
C ASN A 213 -13.47 14.12 -14.90
N ARG A 214 -13.61 12.94 -15.50
CA ARG A 214 -12.56 11.91 -15.58
C ARG A 214 -11.46 12.39 -16.53
N SER A 215 -10.21 12.41 -16.05
CA SER A 215 -9.04 12.75 -16.87
C SER A 215 -8.29 11.51 -17.36
N LEU A 216 -8.38 10.41 -16.61
CA LEU A 216 -7.72 9.14 -16.94
C LEU A 216 -8.48 7.98 -16.26
N ARG A 217 -8.56 6.86 -16.96
CA ARG A 217 -9.04 5.59 -16.40
C ARG A 217 -8.03 4.48 -16.69
N GLU A 218 -7.58 3.83 -15.64
CA GLU A 218 -6.73 2.66 -15.64
C GLU A 218 -7.55 1.45 -15.18
N TYR A 219 -7.65 0.44 -16.02
CA TYR A 219 -8.26 -0.83 -15.64
C TYR A 219 -7.18 -1.91 -15.59
N SER A 220 -6.99 -2.51 -14.43
CA SER A 220 -6.02 -3.59 -14.24
C SER A 220 -6.76 -4.88 -13.87
N GLN A 221 -6.49 -5.95 -14.61
CA GLN A 221 -7.01 -7.28 -14.34
C GLN A 221 -5.88 -8.19 -13.86
N PHE A 222 -6.16 -8.99 -12.82
CA PHE A 222 -5.21 -9.93 -12.24
C PHE A 222 -5.60 -11.36 -12.57
N THR A 223 -4.60 -12.18 -12.88
CA THR A 223 -4.71 -13.63 -12.99
C THR A 223 -3.72 -14.24 -12.02
N THR A 224 -4.22 -14.79 -10.93
CA THR A 224 -3.42 -15.26 -9.79
C THR A 224 -3.48 -16.78 -9.66
N ASP A 225 -2.32 -17.41 -9.53
CA ASP A 225 -2.14 -18.81 -9.17
C ASP A 225 -2.05 -18.94 -7.65
N PHE A 226 -2.71 -19.95 -7.08
CA PHE A 226 -2.79 -20.18 -5.64
C PHE A 226 -2.26 -21.57 -5.26
N ASP A 227 -1.79 -21.71 -4.03
CA ASP A 227 -1.45 -23.00 -3.43
C ASP A 227 -2.69 -23.73 -2.88
N GLY A 228 -2.48 -24.90 -2.27
CA GLY A 228 -3.55 -25.68 -1.64
C GLY A 228 -4.19 -25.03 -0.41
N ASN A 229 -3.60 -23.95 0.11
CA ASN A 229 -4.05 -23.17 1.26
C ASN A 229 -4.66 -21.82 0.82
N TYR A 230 -4.94 -21.64 -0.47
CA TYR A 230 -5.50 -20.41 -1.06
C TYR A 230 -4.58 -19.18 -0.96
N ASN A 231 -3.28 -19.37 -0.70
CA ASN A 231 -2.31 -18.28 -0.70
C ASN A 231 -1.80 -18.04 -2.13
N PRO A 232 -1.60 -16.78 -2.54
CA PRO A 232 -1.10 -16.47 -3.87
C PRO A 232 0.36 -16.90 -4.01
N ILE A 233 0.69 -17.52 -5.15
CA ILE A 233 2.05 -17.92 -5.55
C ILE A 233 2.58 -16.96 -6.62
N ARG A 234 1.73 -16.59 -7.58
CA ARG A 234 2.09 -15.75 -8.71
C ARG A 234 0.85 -15.03 -9.20
N SER A 235 0.96 -13.75 -9.57
CA SER A 235 -0.10 -13.02 -10.24
C SER A 235 0.42 -12.32 -11.48
N SER A 236 -0.36 -12.33 -12.55
CA SER A 236 -0.11 -11.53 -13.74
C SER A 236 -1.12 -10.40 -13.80
N GLN A 237 -0.64 -9.16 -13.89
CA GLN A 237 -1.47 -7.96 -14.06
C GLN A 237 -1.43 -7.50 -15.51
N GLN A 238 -2.60 -7.32 -16.10
CA GLN A 238 -2.77 -6.66 -17.39
C GLN A 238 -3.51 -5.34 -17.19
N THR A 239 -2.88 -4.24 -17.59
CA THR A 239 -3.43 -2.89 -17.41
C THR A 239 -3.75 -2.25 -18.76
N THR A 240 -4.95 -1.69 -18.86
CA THR A 240 -5.39 -0.85 -19.98
C THR A 240 -5.60 0.58 -19.48
N ILE A 241 -4.92 1.54 -20.11
CA ILE A 241 -5.08 2.98 -19.82
C ILE A 241 -5.89 3.61 -20.94
N THR A 242 -7.00 4.25 -20.54
CA THR A 242 -7.87 5.04 -21.41
C THR A 242 -7.79 6.52 -21.03
N ILE A 243 -7.47 7.36 -22.01
CA ILE A 243 -7.48 8.83 -21.88
C ILE A 243 -8.63 9.36 -22.74
N PRO A 244 -9.61 10.09 -22.18
CA PRO A 244 -10.82 10.51 -22.90
C PRO A 244 -10.60 11.34 -24.19
N THR A 245 -9.41 11.93 -24.37
CA THR A 245 -9.05 12.72 -25.55
C THR A 245 -8.24 11.89 -26.56
N ASP A 246 -8.94 11.22 -27.49
CA ASP A 246 -8.51 10.71 -28.82
C ASP A 246 -7.14 10.02 -28.94
N SER A 247 -6.58 9.51 -27.85
CA SER A 247 -5.33 8.75 -27.86
C SER A 247 -5.65 7.24 -27.90
N PRO A 248 -4.87 6.43 -28.65
CA PRO A 248 -5.02 4.98 -28.59
C PRO A 248 -4.77 4.50 -27.16
N ASN A 249 -5.52 3.49 -26.74
CA ASN A 249 -5.33 2.84 -25.45
C ASN A 249 -3.88 2.35 -25.31
N ARG A 250 -3.33 2.51 -24.11
CA ARG A 250 -2.01 1.96 -23.76
C ARG A 250 -2.19 0.68 -22.97
N TYR A 251 -1.36 -0.31 -23.27
CA TYR A 251 -1.40 -1.62 -22.63
C TYR A 251 -0.07 -1.87 -21.91
N TYR A 252 -0.16 -2.30 -20.66
CA TYR A 252 0.99 -2.65 -19.83
C TYR A 252 0.77 -4.03 -19.23
N GLN A 253 1.84 -4.81 -19.09
CA GLN A 253 1.79 -6.11 -18.44
C GLN A 253 2.89 -6.22 -17.39
N GLN A 254 2.51 -6.70 -16.21
CA GLN A 254 3.42 -6.93 -15.10
C GLN A 254 3.17 -8.31 -14.49
N THR A 255 4.20 -8.90 -13.91
CA THR A 255 4.11 -10.16 -13.18
C THR A 255 4.58 -9.94 -11.75
N PHE A 256 3.78 -10.40 -10.79
CA PHE A 256 4.11 -10.46 -9.38
C PHE A 256 4.39 -11.91 -9.01
N GLN A 257 5.51 -12.15 -8.35
CA GLN A 257 5.83 -13.44 -7.75
C GLN A 257 5.78 -13.29 -6.23
N PHE A 258 5.04 -14.18 -5.58
CA PHE A 258 4.85 -14.17 -4.14
C PHE A 258 5.57 -15.38 -3.54
N ASN A 259 6.37 -15.13 -2.50
CA ASN A 259 6.87 -16.19 -1.65
C ASN A 259 6.13 -16.16 -0.32
N CYS A 260 5.16 -17.05 -0.18
CA CYS A 260 4.39 -17.24 1.04
C CYS A 260 4.98 -18.42 1.82
N VAL A 261 5.57 -18.16 2.99
CA VAL A 261 6.06 -19.20 3.90
C VAL A 261 5.25 -19.07 5.19
N GLU A 262 4.67 -20.18 5.66
CA GLU A 262 4.06 -20.26 7.00
C GLU A 262 5.13 -20.35 8.08
#